data_AF-A0A4P5YRI8-F1
#
_entry.id   AF-A0A4P5YRI8-F1
#
_cell.length_a   1.000
_cell.length_b   1.000
_cell.length_c   1.000
_cell.angle_alpha   90.00
_cell.angle_beta   90.00
_cell.angle_gamma   90.00
#
_symmetry.space_group_name_H-M   'P 1'
#
loop_
_entity.id
_entity.type
_entity.pdbx_description
1 polymer ?
#
loop_
_entity_poly.entity_id
_entity_poly.type
_entity_poly.pdbx_seq_one_letter_code
_entity_poly.pdbx_strand_id
1 'polypeptide(L)'
;MVDTSVVVDLVTGDPVFEPASTACLQAHLGDGLVISPVTFVELGPSFAGDDVAAEAFLRSSRIGTTESWSSADTLLAHRLWHRHQLRRRQSQIVKRPVADMLIPAFTERFQGIITRNAPDFRSILPTLPVIEP
;
A
#
# COMPACT_ATOMS: atom_id res chain seq x y z
N MET A 1 -1.81 -4.06 -6.68
CA MET A 1 -1.12 -3.00 -5.91
C MET A 1 -0.18 -3.61 -4.91
N VAL A 2 0.99 -3.02 -4.70
CA VAL A 2 1.96 -3.44 -3.67
C VAL A 2 1.91 -2.44 -2.52
N ASP A 3 1.75 -2.92 -1.30
CA ASP A 3 1.74 -2.10 -0.09
C ASP A 3 3.16 -1.70 0.34
N THR A 4 3.28 -0.63 1.12
CA THR A 4 4.55 -0.12 1.65
C THR A 4 5.29 -1.20 2.44
N SER A 5 4.58 -2.00 3.25
CA SER A 5 5.22 -3.03 4.08
C SER A 5 6.02 -4.03 3.24
N VAL A 6 5.48 -4.43 2.09
CA VAL A 6 6.09 -5.43 1.21
C VAL A 6 7.30 -4.84 0.51
N VAL A 7 7.20 -3.60 0.01
CA VAL A 7 8.34 -2.90 -0.61
C VAL A 7 9.48 -2.72 0.40
N VAL A 8 9.15 -2.34 1.63
CA VAL A 8 10.15 -2.18 2.71
C VAL A 8 10.90 -3.46 2.97
N ASP A 9 10.24 -4.63 2.98
CA ASP A 9 10.91 -5.91 3.19
C ASP A 9 12.05 -6.13 2.16
N LEU A 10 11.82 -5.79 0.89
CA LEU A 10 12.84 -5.91 -0.16
C LEU A 10 13.96 -4.87 0.01
N VAL A 11 13.62 -3.63 0.36
CA VAL A 11 14.60 -2.54 0.51
C VAL A 11 15.53 -2.79 1.68
N THR A 12 15.00 -3.29 2.81
CA THR A 12 15.79 -3.58 4.00
C THR A 12 16.49 -4.94 3.95
N GLY A 13 16.07 -5.82 3.04
CA GLY A 13 16.53 -7.21 3.02
C GLY A 13 16.13 -7.94 4.29
N ASP A 14 14.90 -7.72 4.78
CA ASP A 14 14.43 -8.30 6.03
C ASP A 14 14.46 -9.85 5.95
N PRO A 15 15.28 -10.55 6.75
CA PRO A 15 15.48 -11.99 6.58
C PRO A 15 14.24 -12.83 6.93
N VAL A 16 13.25 -12.24 7.62
CA VAL A 16 12.01 -12.90 8.00
C VAL A 16 10.96 -12.73 6.90
N PHE A 17 10.83 -11.53 6.35
CA PHE A 17 9.73 -11.19 5.44
C PHE A 17 10.12 -11.13 3.96
N GLU A 18 11.35 -10.76 3.65
CA GLU A 18 11.81 -10.57 2.26
C GLU A 18 11.62 -11.82 1.40
N PRO A 19 11.93 -13.05 1.85
CA PRO A 19 11.79 -14.22 0.97
C PRO A 19 10.35 -14.48 0.53
N ALA A 20 9.39 -14.31 1.45
CA ALA A 20 7.97 -14.49 1.18
C ALA A 20 7.44 -13.35 0.29
N SER A 21 7.78 -12.10 0.62
CA SER A 21 7.46 -10.92 -0.17
C SER A 21 7.97 -11.05 -1.61
N THR A 22 9.23 -11.45 -1.80
CA THR A 22 9.81 -11.68 -3.12
C THR A 22 9.10 -12.79 -3.88
N ALA A 23 8.86 -13.95 -3.26
CA ALA A 23 8.14 -15.05 -3.90
C ALA A 23 6.72 -14.64 -4.35
N CYS A 24 6.00 -13.91 -3.49
CA CYS A 24 4.65 -13.42 -3.78
C CYS A 24 4.66 -12.42 -4.94
N LEU A 25 5.59 -11.46 -4.96
CA LEU A 25 5.72 -10.52 -6.08
C LEU A 25 6.08 -11.22 -7.38
N GLN A 26 6.99 -12.20 -7.37
CA GLN A 26 7.35 -12.99 -8.55
C GLN A 26 6.14 -13.71 -9.15
N ALA A 27 5.26 -14.28 -8.31
CA ALA A 27 4.04 -14.95 -8.76
C ALA A 27 3.03 -14.00 -9.45
N HIS A 28 3.09 -12.69 -9.17
CA HIS A 28 2.16 -11.68 -9.68
C HIS A 28 2.82 -10.71 -10.67
N LEU A 29 4.06 -10.95 -11.12
CA LEU A 29 4.72 -10.10 -12.11
C LEU A 29 3.93 -9.98 -13.42
N GLY A 30 3.22 -11.04 -13.82
CA GLY A 30 2.39 -11.06 -15.02
C GLY A 30 1.18 -10.12 -14.96
N ASP A 31 0.72 -9.76 -13.77
CA ASP A 31 -0.47 -8.93 -13.56
C ASP A 31 -0.17 -7.42 -13.67
N GLY A 32 1.11 -7.04 -13.65
CA GLY A 32 1.56 -5.67 -13.53
C GLY A 32 1.53 -5.20 -12.08
N LEU A 33 2.70 -5.02 -11.49
CA LEU A 33 2.84 -4.51 -10.13
C LEU A 33 2.94 -3.00 -10.14
N VAL A 34 2.17 -2.35 -9.27
CA VAL A 34 2.16 -0.88 -9.11
C VAL A 34 2.01 -0.53 -7.63
N ILE A 35 2.56 0.61 -7.23
CA ILE A 35 2.36 1.18 -5.89
C ILE A 35 1.49 2.44 -5.97
N SER A 36 0.94 2.85 -4.83
CA SER A 36 0.20 4.11 -4.76
C SER A 36 1.19 5.28 -4.67
N PRO A 37 0.83 6.50 -5.12
CA PRO A 37 1.65 7.69 -4.87
C PRO A 37 1.93 7.92 -3.37
N VAL A 38 1.01 7.49 -2.49
CA VAL A 38 1.18 7.58 -1.04
C VAL A 38 2.23 6.58 -0.53
N THR A 39 2.20 5.35 -1.06
CA THR A 39 3.25 4.35 -0.80
C THR A 39 4.62 4.89 -1.20
N PHE A 40 4.73 5.56 -2.35
CA PHE A 40 6.00 6.18 -2.76
C PHE A 40 6.49 7.22 -1.74
N VAL A 41 5.59 8.05 -1.20
CA VAL A 41 5.92 9.00 -0.13
C VAL A 41 6.37 8.27 1.15
N GLU A 42 5.72 7.17 1.52
CA GLU A 42 6.07 6.39 2.72
C GLU A 42 7.43 5.68 2.61
N LEU A 43 7.94 5.46 1.39
CA LEU A 43 9.29 4.90 1.18
C LEU A 43 10.41 5.91 1.46
N GLY A 44 10.11 7.21 1.56
CA GLY A 44 11.10 8.27 1.76
C GLY A 44 12.16 7.95 2.84
N PRO A 45 11.78 7.51 4.05
CA PRO A 45 12.74 7.14 5.09
C PRO A 45 13.69 5.99 4.69
N SER A 46 13.21 4.99 3.94
CA SER A 46 14.02 3.85 3.50
C SER A 46 15.10 4.23 2.48
N PHE A 47 14.93 5.37 1.81
CA PHE A 47 15.87 5.93 0.85
C PHE A 47 16.51 7.24 1.32
N ALA A 48 16.40 7.59 2.61
CA ALA A 48 16.89 8.85 3.17
C ALA A 48 16.41 10.11 2.41
N GLY A 49 15.23 10.05 1.79
CA GLY A 49 14.67 11.10 0.96
C GLY A 49 15.17 11.17 -0.48
N ASP A 50 16.01 10.23 -0.93
CA ASP A 50 16.47 10.12 -2.32
C ASP A 50 15.38 9.47 -3.20
N ASP A 51 14.61 10.30 -3.88
CA ASP A 51 13.52 9.90 -4.76
C ASP A 51 14.03 9.21 -6.04
N VAL A 52 15.18 9.62 -6.57
CA VAL A 52 15.82 8.99 -7.73
C VAL A 52 16.23 7.55 -7.40
N ALA A 53 16.80 7.31 -6.21
CA ALA A 53 17.13 5.97 -5.74
C ALA A 53 15.88 5.12 -5.53
N ALA A 54 14.81 5.68 -4.95
CA ALA A 54 13.54 4.99 -4.76
C ALA A 54 12.91 4.57 -6.11
N GLU A 55 12.87 5.48 -7.08
CA GLU A 55 12.38 5.16 -8.43
C GLU A 55 13.23 4.11 -9.14
N ALA A 56 14.57 4.22 -9.04
CA ALA A 56 15.49 3.26 -9.64
C ALA A 56 15.29 1.85 -9.05
N PHE A 57 15.12 1.76 -7.73
CA PHE A 57 14.82 0.51 -7.04
C PHE A 57 13.50 -0.09 -7.53
N LEU A 58 12.40 0.66 -7.48
CA LEU A 58 11.08 0.20 -7.91
C LEU A 58 11.08 -0.26 -9.38
N ARG A 59 11.78 0.48 -10.24
CA ARG A 59 11.96 0.12 -11.65
C ARG A 59 12.71 -1.21 -11.81
N SER A 60 13.80 -1.41 -11.06
CA SER A 60 14.54 -2.68 -11.09
C SER A 60 13.70 -3.86 -10.61
N SER A 61 12.79 -3.62 -9.66
CA SER A 61 11.83 -4.59 -9.14
C SER A 61 10.58 -4.76 -10.01
N ARG A 62 10.51 -4.09 -11.18
CA ARG A 62 9.34 -4.08 -12.09
C ARG A 62 8.04 -3.62 -11.43
N ILE A 63 8.14 -2.67 -10.50
CA ILE A 63 7.01 -2.03 -9.84
C ILE A 63 6.81 -0.64 -10.44
N GLY A 64 5.64 -0.40 -11.01
CA GLY A 64 5.27 0.87 -11.63
C GLY A 64 4.83 1.94 -10.62
N THR A 65 5.08 3.20 -10.97
CA THR A 65 4.77 4.40 -10.15
C THR A 65 3.93 5.44 -10.90
N THR A 66 3.53 5.17 -12.14
CA THR A 66 2.92 6.15 -13.05
C THR A 66 1.41 6.28 -12.92
N GLU A 67 0.80 5.45 -12.08
CA GLU A 67 -0.65 5.42 -11.87
C GLU A 67 -1.12 6.72 -11.18
N SER A 68 -1.98 7.46 -11.88
CA SER A 68 -2.44 8.78 -11.42
C SER A 68 -3.53 8.69 -10.36
N TRP A 69 -3.51 9.63 -9.42
CA TRP A 69 -4.59 9.82 -8.45
C TRP A 69 -5.81 10.45 -9.13
N SER A 70 -6.98 9.85 -8.94
CA SER A 70 -8.24 10.32 -9.53
C SER A 70 -9.15 10.99 -8.49
N SER A 71 -10.16 11.72 -8.97
CA SER A 71 -11.19 12.28 -8.08
C SER A 71 -12.01 11.20 -7.36
N ALA A 72 -12.18 10.02 -7.98
CA ALA A 72 -12.88 8.90 -7.36
C ALA A 72 -12.14 8.39 -6.10
N ASP A 73 -10.80 8.33 -6.17
CA ASP A 73 -9.94 7.92 -5.06
C ASP A 73 -10.09 8.91 -3.89
N THR A 74 -10.10 10.22 -4.17
CA THR A 74 -10.36 11.27 -3.16
C THR A 74 -11.71 11.09 -2.49
N LEU A 75 -12.78 10.88 -3.27
CA LEU A 75 -14.14 10.75 -2.74
C LEU A 75 -14.27 9.48 -1.88
N LEU A 76 -13.63 8.39 -2.26
CA LEU A 76 -13.60 7.17 -1.47
C LEU A 76 -12.79 7.37 -0.18
N ALA A 77 -11.59 7.92 -0.26
CA ALA A 77 -10.75 8.21 0.91
C ALA A 77 -11.47 9.13 1.91
N HIS A 78 -12.19 10.15 1.42
CA HIS A 78 -13.03 11.02 2.25
C HIS A 78 -14.06 10.23 3.07
N ARG A 79 -14.80 9.32 2.41
CA ARG A 79 -15.81 8.48 3.08
C ARG A 79 -15.17 7.52 4.08
N LEU A 80 -14.05 6.89 3.70
CA LEU A 80 -13.30 5.97 4.57
C LEU A 80 -12.81 6.70 5.83
N TRP A 81 -12.22 7.88 5.66
CA TRP A 81 -11.77 8.72 6.78
C TRP A 81 -12.93 9.15 7.68
N HIS A 82 -14.03 9.64 7.12
CA HIS A 82 -15.21 9.99 7.91
C HIS A 82 -15.72 8.80 8.74
N ARG A 83 -15.82 7.61 8.14
CA ARG A 83 -16.22 6.39 8.85
C ARG A 83 -15.23 6.00 9.96
N HIS A 84 -13.93 6.10 9.70
CA HIS A 84 -12.90 5.87 10.72
C HIS A 84 -13.07 6.84 11.90
N GLN A 85 -13.26 8.13 11.61
CA GLN A 85 -13.43 9.18 12.61
C GLN A 85 -14.68 8.97 13.49
N LEU A 86 -15.79 8.53 12.91
CA LEU A 86 -17.00 8.19 13.66
C LEU A 86 -16.75 7.03 14.64
N ARG A 87 -16.17 5.91 14.17
CA ARG A 87 -15.84 4.75 15.01
C ARG A 87 -14.88 5.13 16.14
N ARG A 88 -13.86 5.96 15.84
CA ARG A 88 -12.89 6.42 16.82
C ARG A 88 -13.53 7.29 17.92
N ARG A 89 -14.45 8.19 17.56
CA ARG A 89 -15.17 9.03 18.55
C ARG A 89 -16.07 8.21 19.47
N GLN A 90 -16.46 7.03 19.04
CA GLN A 90 -17.20 6.05 19.84
C GLN A 90 -16.28 5.11 20.64
N SER A 91 -14.96 5.40 20.69
CA SER A 91 -13.92 4.58 21.33
C SER A 91 -13.85 3.13 20.82
N GLN A 92 -14.33 2.88 19.60
CA GLN A 92 -14.36 1.53 19.02
C GLN A 92 -13.02 1.12 18.39
N ILE A 93 -12.19 2.09 18.02
CA ILE A 93 -10.91 1.86 17.32
C ILE A 93 -9.84 2.88 17.73
N VAL A 94 -8.59 2.50 17.55
CA VAL A 94 -7.40 3.34 17.80
C VAL A 94 -7.20 4.40 16.70
N LYS A 95 -6.38 5.41 17.01
CA LYS A 95 -5.96 6.45 16.06
C LYS A 95 -5.08 5.85 14.96
N ARG A 96 -5.35 6.25 13.71
CA ARG A 96 -4.57 5.89 12.52
C ARG A 96 -4.14 7.13 11.72
N PRO A 97 -3.04 7.08 10.96
CA PRO A 97 -2.70 8.12 9.99
C PRO A 97 -3.74 8.17 8.86
N VAL A 98 -3.83 9.30 8.16
CA VAL A 98 -4.74 9.43 7.01
C VAL A 98 -4.33 8.53 5.85
N ALA A 99 -3.03 8.20 5.74
CA ALA A 99 -2.47 7.31 4.73
C ALA A 99 -3.17 5.94 4.72
N ASP A 100 -3.54 5.41 5.89
CA ASP A 100 -4.33 4.17 6.03
C ASP A 100 -5.68 4.24 5.30
N MET A 101 -6.22 5.43 4.99
CA MET A 101 -7.43 5.57 4.17
C MET A 101 -7.11 5.85 2.70
N LEU A 102 -5.98 6.51 2.43
CA LEU A 102 -5.57 6.87 1.07
C LEU A 102 -5.15 5.64 0.25
N ILE A 103 -4.35 4.75 0.84
CA ILE A 103 -3.83 3.57 0.14
C ILE A 103 -4.98 2.62 -0.26
N PRO A 104 -5.91 2.22 0.64
CA PRO A 104 -7.04 1.38 0.25
C PRO A 104 -7.96 2.06 -0.77
N ALA A 105 -8.21 3.37 -0.62
CA ALA A 105 -9.05 4.10 -1.55
C ALA A 105 -8.48 4.09 -2.98
N PHE A 106 -7.17 4.31 -3.11
CA PHE A 106 -6.49 4.20 -4.39
C PHE A 106 -6.50 2.76 -4.93
N THR A 107 -6.38 1.77 -4.04
CA THR A 107 -6.30 0.36 -4.43
C THR A 107 -7.62 -0.21 -4.96
N GLU A 108 -8.76 0.38 -4.60
CA GLU A 108 -10.09 -0.13 -4.99
C GLU A 108 -10.29 -0.24 -6.52
N ARG A 109 -9.58 0.57 -7.33
CA ARG A 109 -9.66 0.49 -8.80
C ARG A 109 -8.78 -0.60 -9.43
N PHE A 110 -8.07 -1.38 -8.62
CA PHE A 110 -7.15 -2.44 -9.05
C PHE A 110 -7.65 -3.81 -8.59
N GLN A 111 -6.96 -4.88 -9.01
CA GLN A 111 -7.29 -6.27 -8.67
C GLN A 111 -7.12 -6.64 -7.19
N GLY A 112 -6.55 -5.74 -6.38
CA GLY A 112 -6.30 -5.97 -4.96
C GLY A 112 -4.95 -5.43 -4.50
N ILE A 113 -4.62 -5.74 -3.25
CA ILE A 113 -3.37 -5.35 -2.60
C ILE A 113 -2.57 -6.55 -2.09
N ILE A 114 -1.25 -6.51 -2.32
CA ILE A 114 -0.28 -7.40 -1.69
C ILE A 114 0.27 -6.68 -0.45
N THR A 115 0.03 -7.21 0.75
CA THR A 115 0.35 -6.55 2.04
C THR A 115 0.63 -7.57 3.15
N ARG A 116 1.44 -7.18 4.14
CA ARG A 116 1.56 -7.93 5.41
C ARG A 116 0.52 -7.52 6.46
N ASN A 117 -0.21 -6.44 6.20
CA ASN A 117 -1.15 -5.83 7.14
C ASN A 117 -2.60 -6.13 6.74
N ALA A 118 -2.88 -7.35 6.28
CA ALA A 118 -4.20 -7.71 5.74
C ALA A 118 -5.40 -7.42 6.67
N PRO A 119 -5.31 -7.63 8.00
CA PRO A 119 -6.40 -7.25 8.90
C PRO A 119 -6.81 -5.78 8.81
N ASP A 120 -5.86 -4.88 8.56
CA ASP A 120 -6.10 -3.45 8.47
C ASP A 120 -6.89 -3.10 7.21
N PHE A 121 -6.45 -3.60 6.06
CA PHE A 121 -7.14 -3.41 4.79
C PHE A 121 -8.55 -4.01 4.82
N ARG A 122 -8.72 -5.23 5.35
CA ARG A 122 -10.03 -5.88 5.51
C ARG A 122 -10.97 -5.08 6.42
N SER A 123 -10.45 -4.44 7.47
CA SER A 123 -11.24 -3.59 8.39
C SER A 123 -11.64 -2.24 7.79
N ILE A 124 -10.82 -1.72 6.86
CA ILE A 124 -11.02 -0.42 6.23
C ILE A 124 -11.88 -0.54 4.99
N LEU A 125 -11.65 -1.53 4.14
CA LEU A 125 -12.38 -1.74 2.89
C LEU A 125 -12.61 -3.25 2.68
N PRO A 126 -13.67 -3.83 3.27
CA PRO A 126 -13.89 -5.29 3.26
C PRO A 126 -14.06 -5.91 1.87
N THR A 127 -14.38 -5.09 0.87
CA THR A 127 -14.53 -5.50 -0.54
C THR A 127 -13.19 -5.63 -1.26
N LEU A 128 -12.12 -5.08 -0.71
CA LEU A 128 -10.81 -5.06 -1.35
C LEU A 128 -10.18 -6.46 -1.30
N PRO A 129 -9.82 -7.07 -2.45
CA PRO A 129 -9.06 -8.31 -2.45
C PRO A 129 -7.68 -8.09 -1.81
N VAL A 130 -7.31 -8.97 -0.88
CA VAL A 130 -6.04 -8.91 -0.15
C VAL A 130 -5.26 -10.20 -0.36
N ILE A 131 -4.00 -10.05 -0.75
CA ILE A 131 -3.02 -11.12 -0.95
C ILE A 131 -1.94 -10.94 0.11
N GLU A 132 -1.68 -11.97 0.89
CA GLU A 132 -0.62 -11.99 1.91
C GLU A 132 0.58 -12.77 1.34
N PRO A 133 1.82 -12.26 1.47
CA PRO A 133 3.02 -13.02 1.16
C PRO A 133 3.22 -14.26 2.04
#